data_AF-A0AAV8RQ40-F1
#
_entry.id   AF-A0AAV8RQ40-F1
#
_cell.length_a   1.000
_cell.length_b   1.000
_cell.length_c   1.000
_cell.angle_alpha   90.00
_cell.angle_beta   90.00
_cell.angle_gamma   90.00
#
_symmetry.space_group_name_H-M   'P 1'
#
loop_
_entity.id
_entity.type
_entity.pdbx_description
1 polymer ?
#
loop_
_entity_poly.entity_id
_entity_poly.type
_entity_poly.pdbx_seq_one_letter_code
_entity_poly.pdbx_strand_id
1 'polypeptide(L)'
;MRVYDRVICFVNCHFAAHLEAVSRRNADFDHVYRTMAFSRPTTGLHGSAAGPTSVQLNRGVNVTGSQPDDGRPELSEADMVVFLGDFNYRLHSITYDEARDMVSQRCFDWLREKDQLRAEMKAGKVFQGMREGQIKFPPTYKFERHQPGLSGYDSSEKKRIPAWCDRVLYRDSRSISVAECSLECPVVSSITLYEACMDVTDSDHKPVRCIFSVEIAHTDELIKRQVCGEITKSIEKLRSSLEESSAVPDFIVSTNDIVLKNQETFTLRITNKSEKYKAIFQIICEGQSVIQGDENSSKLCPRCSFGFPNWLEVQPAVGILKPGQTIDVSMHHEDVLTQEQSVDGVPQNWWTENTRDKEAVLVVNVTGTGTTDHRSHRVHVRHSFSFRSDSSDRRAEFNDQQRTEGNKRIAAISIAAYDAWIPRA
;
A
#
# COMPACT_ATOMS: atom_id res chain seq x y z
N MET A 1 13.25 -26.41 -5.77
CA MET A 1 14.50 -25.86 -5.16
C MET A 1 14.51 -24.35 -5.30
N ARG A 2 15.36 -23.64 -4.54
CA ARG A 2 15.54 -22.20 -4.68
C ARG A 2 17.00 -21.90 -4.99
N VAL A 3 17.26 -21.05 -5.99
CA VAL A 3 18.60 -20.55 -6.35
C VAL A 3 18.52 -19.03 -6.30
N TYR A 4 19.32 -18.42 -5.43
CA TYR A 4 19.12 -17.02 -5.01
C TYR A 4 17.68 -16.81 -4.48
N ASP A 5 16.93 -15.89 -5.10
CA ASP A 5 15.53 -15.59 -4.84
C ASP A 5 14.55 -16.29 -5.80
N ARG A 6 15.05 -17.15 -6.73
CA ARG A 6 14.24 -17.77 -7.79
C ARG A 6 13.91 -19.23 -7.53
N VAL A 7 12.71 -19.63 -7.92
CA VAL A 7 12.15 -20.97 -7.71
C VAL A 7 12.31 -21.81 -8.98
N ILE A 8 13.05 -22.92 -8.85
CA ILE A 8 13.24 -23.89 -9.93
C ILE A 8 12.62 -25.22 -9.51
N CYS A 9 11.76 -25.78 -10.36
CA CYS A 9 11.03 -27.01 -10.13
C CYS A 9 11.44 -28.10 -11.12
N PHE A 10 11.60 -29.33 -10.62
CA PHE A 10 11.86 -30.52 -11.43
C PHE A 10 10.75 -31.53 -11.20
N VAL A 11 10.19 -32.04 -12.29
CA VAL A 11 9.10 -33.00 -12.28
C VAL A 11 9.53 -34.21 -13.08
N ASN A 12 9.66 -35.35 -12.40
CA ASN A 12 9.94 -36.63 -13.06
C ASN A 12 8.63 -37.41 -13.22
N CYS A 13 8.29 -37.78 -14.45
CA CYS A 13 7.05 -38.50 -14.76
C CYS A 13 7.29 -39.83 -15.46
N HIS A 14 6.37 -40.77 -15.24
CA HIS A 14 6.23 -41.98 -16.03
C HIS A 14 4.77 -42.09 -16.47
N PHE A 15 4.47 -41.82 -17.74
CA PHE A 15 3.10 -41.80 -18.26
C PHE A 15 2.66 -43.14 -18.86
N ALA A 16 1.36 -43.27 -19.13
CA ALA A 16 0.74 -44.46 -19.67
C ALA A 16 1.44 -45.00 -20.93
N ALA A 17 1.81 -46.28 -20.87
CA ALA A 17 2.41 -47.02 -21.97
C ALA A 17 1.41 -47.37 -23.08
N HIS A 18 1.93 -47.95 -24.18
CA HIS A 18 1.26 -48.39 -25.40
C HIS A 18 0.99 -47.29 -26.44
N LEU A 19 1.08 -47.67 -27.73
CA LEU A 19 0.95 -46.78 -28.88
C LEU A 19 -0.36 -45.99 -28.86
N GLU A 20 -1.49 -46.68 -28.63
CA GLU A 20 -2.85 -46.10 -28.69
C GLU A 20 -3.22 -45.21 -27.49
N ALA A 21 -2.42 -45.21 -26.42
CA ALA A 21 -2.80 -44.55 -25.16
C ALA A 21 -2.49 -43.03 -25.12
N VAL A 22 -2.51 -42.34 -26.26
CA VAL A 22 -2.19 -40.90 -26.36
C VAL A 22 -3.07 -40.07 -25.43
N SER A 23 -4.39 -40.25 -25.50
CA SER A 23 -5.33 -39.51 -24.63
C SER A 23 -5.10 -39.77 -23.14
N ARG A 24 -4.63 -40.97 -22.76
CA ARG A 24 -4.28 -41.27 -21.36
C ARG A 24 -3.01 -40.54 -20.94
N ARG A 25 -1.97 -40.49 -21.77
CA ARG A 25 -0.76 -39.70 -21.48
C ARG A 25 -1.05 -38.20 -21.34
N ASN A 26 -1.94 -37.67 -22.18
CA ASN A 26 -2.39 -36.28 -22.04
C ASN A 26 -3.10 -36.06 -20.70
N ALA A 27 -3.98 -36.99 -20.30
CA ALA A 27 -4.67 -36.93 -19.02
C ALA A 27 -3.70 -37.08 -17.83
N ASP A 28 -2.67 -37.93 -17.94
CA ASP A 28 -1.61 -38.05 -16.94
C ASP A 28 -0.86 -36.72 -16.77
N PHE A 29 -0.50 -36.05 -17.88
CA PHE A 29 0.09 -34.72 -17.85
C PHE A 29 -0.84 -33.70 -17.18
N ASP A 30 -2.11 -33.62 -17.59
CA ASP A 30 -3.07 -32.68 -17.03
C ASP A 30 -3.28 -32.89 -15.53
N HIS A 31 -3.33 -34.15 -15.09
CA HIS A 31 -3.43 -34.49 -13.68
C HIS A 31 -2.20 -33.99 -12.92
N VAL A 32 -1.00 -34.37 -13.37
CA VAL A 32 0.26 -33.94 -12.73
C VAL A 32 0.36 -32.41 -12.67
N TYR A 33 0.07 -31.73 -13.78
CA TYR A 33 0.20 -30.27 -13.85
C TYR A 33 -0.76 -29.54 -12.90
N ARG A 34 -1.98 -30.07 -12.71
CA ARG A 34 -3.02 -29.44 -11.87
C ARG A 34 -2.93 -29.81 -10.39
N THR A 35 -2.44 -31.00 -10.07
CA THR A 35 -2.51 -31.50 -8.68
C THR A 35 -1.16 -31.53 -7.97
N MET A 36 -0.05 -31.35 -8.70
CA MET A 36 1.27 -31.38 -8.08
C MET A 36 1.51 -30.09 -7.30
N ALA A 37 1.53 -30.24 -5.98
CA ALA A 37 1.86 -29.19 -5.02
C ALA A 37 3.16 -29.54 -4.29
N PHE A 38 3.99 -28.52 -4.03
CA PHE A 38 5.18 -28.66 -3.21
C PHE A 38 4.96 -27.97 -1.87
N SER A 39 5.19 -28.66 -0.77
CA SER A 39 5.16 -28.03 0.55
C SER A 39 6.28 -26.98 0.64
N ARG A 40 5.94 -25.74 1.01
CA ARG A 40 6.97 -24.74 1.37
C ARG A 40 7.66 -25.25 2.64
N PRO A 41 9.00 -25.22 2.72
CA PRO A 41 9.67 -25.41 3.99
C PRO A 41 9.17 -24.31 4.92
N THR A 42 8.47 -24.68 5.99
CA THR A 42 8.07 -23.75 7.04
C THR A 42 9.36 -23.19 7.65
N THR A 43 9.69 -21.94 7.36
CA THR A 43 10.69 -21.19 8.12
C THR A 43 10.12 -20.89 9.51
N GLY A 44 10.16 -21.91 10.36
CA GLY A 44 9.90 -21.83 11.79
C GLY A 44 11.08 -22.48 12.50
N LEU A 45 11.83 -21.66 13.23
CA LEU A 45 12.87 -21.96 14.24
C LEU A 45 13.49 -23.37 14.27
N HIS A 46 14.82 -23.38 14.10
CA HIS A 46 15.78 -24.44 14.44
C HIS A 46 15.82 -25.71 13.57
N GLY A 47 16.98 -25.90 12.93
CA GLY A 47 17.65 -27.21 12.93
C GLY A 47 17.49 -28.09 11.70
N SER A 48 18.55 -28.09 10.87
CA SER A 48 19.15 -29.27 10.22
C SER A 48 18.45 -30.00 9.07
N ALA A 49 19.34 -30.31 8.10
CA ALA A 49 19.36 -31.42 7.16
C ALA A 49 18.58 -31.27 5.85
N ALA A 50 19.37 -31.15 4.78
CA ALA A 50 19.02 -31.59 3.44
C ALA A 50 18.56 -33.05 3.47
N GLY A 51 17.31 -33.28 3.12
CA GLY A 51 16.73 -34.60 2.82
C GLY A 51 15.80 -34.46 1.60
N PRO A 52 15.61 -35.53 0.82
CA PRO A 52 14.80 -35.46 -0.39
C PRO A 52 13.33 -35.27 0.01
N THR A 53 12.69 -34.21 -0.49
CA THR A 53 11.25 -33.99 -0.28
C THR A 53 10.48 -35.09 -0.98
N SER A 54 9.92 -36.01 -0.21
CA SER A 54 8.97 -37.02 -0.68
C SER A 54 7.64 -36.35 -1.03
N VAL A 55 7.09 -36.72 -2.19
CA VAL A 55 5.75 -36.30 -2.63
C VAL A 55 4.73 -37.02 -1.75
N GLN A 56 4.02 -36.30 -0.89
CA GLN A 56 2.86 -36.84 -0.19
C GLN A 56 1.67 -36.87 -1.15
N LEU A 57 1.42 -38.06 -1.73
CA LEU A 57 0.14 -38.38 -2.37
C LEU A 57 -0.94 -38.48 -1.28
N ASN A 58 -1.63 -37.37 -1.02
CA ASN A 58 -2.84 -37.41 -0.19
C ASN A 58 -3.96 -38.11 -0.95
N ARG A 59 -4.08 -39.41 -0.73
CA ARG A 59 -5.27 -40.20 -1.08
C ARG A 59 -6.28 -40.03 0.05
N GLY A 60 -7.30 -39.19 -0.18
CA GLY A 60 -8.38 -39.01 0.79
C GLY A 60 -9.48 -38.12 0.23
N VAL A 61 -10.54 -38.74 -0.26
CA VAL A 61 -11.84 -38.10 -0.50
C VAL A 61 -12.33 -37.54 0.84
N ASN A 62 -12.64 -36.25 0.90
CA ASN A 62 -13.68 -35.73 1.78
C ASN A 62 -14.29 -34.45 1.18
N VAL A 63 -15.58 -34.56 0.92
CA VAL A 63 -16.50 -33.48 0.57
C VAL A 63 -16.82 -32.72 1.87
N THR A 64 -17.00 -31.39 1.72
CA THR A 64 -17.44 -30.37 2.70
C THR A 64 -16.34 -29.55 3.39
N GLY A 65 -16.44 -28.23 3.23
CA GLY A 65 -15.75 -27.23 4.05
C GLY A 65 -14.69 -26.42 3.31
N SER A 66 -15.11 -25.27 2.79
CA SER A 66 -14.26 -24.17 2.30
C SER A 66 -13.18 -23.80 3.34
N GLN A 67 -11.94 -24.21 3.08
CA GLN A 67 -10.73 -23.59 3.64
C GLN A 67 -10.10 -22.75 2.52
N PRO A 68 -9.57 -21.54 2.82
CA PRO A 68 -8.80 -20.80 1.84
C PRO A 68 -7.53 -21.60 1.55
N ASP A 69 -7.24 -21.77 0.27
CA ASP A 69 -6.12 -22.49 -0.28
C ASP A 69 -4.81 -22.17 0.47
N ASP A 70 -4.28 -23.17 1.15
CA ASP A 70 -3.11 -23.10 2.04
C ASP A 70 -1.84 -22.92 1.21
N GLY A 71 -1.58 -21.71 0.70
CA GLY A 71 -0.26 -21.15 0.32
C GLY A 71 0.75 -22.07 -0.40
N ARG A 72 0.29 -23.12 -1.06
CA ARG A 72 1.10 -24.18 -1.66
C ARG A 72 1.50 -23.71 -3.05
N PRO A 73 2.80 -23.52 -3.31
CA PRO A 73 3.24 -23.09 -4.61
C PRO A 73 2.87 -24.12 -5.66
N GLU A 74 2.03 -23.70 -6.59
CA GLU A 74 1.70 -24.45 -7.80
C GLU A 74 2.93 -24.50 -8.74
N LEU A 75 2.91 -25.44 -9.68
CA LEU A 75 3.90 -25.50 -10.77
C LEU A 75 3.92 -24.22 -11.61
N SER A 76 2.81 -23.49 -11.66
CA SER A 76 2.67 -22.20 -12.37
C SER A 76 3.51 -21.08 -11.74
N GLU A 77 3.70 -21.10 -10.41
CA GLU A 77 4.44 -20.07 -9.66
C GLU A 77 5.96 -20.17 -9.80
N ALA A 78 6.49 -21.31 -10.26
CA ALA A 78 7.92 -21.48 -10.42
C ALA A 78 8.45 -20.64 -11.59
N ASP A 79 9.59 -19.97 -11.38
CA ASP A 79 10.30 -19.20 -12.41
C ASP A 79 10.81 -20.12 -13.53
N MET A 80 11.21 -21.34 -13.17
CA MET A 80 11.58 -22.39 -14.12
C MET A 80 10.99 -23.74 -13.71
N VAL A 81 10.44 -24.47 -14.68
CA VAL A 81 9.93 -25.83 -14.50
C VAL A 81 10.58 -26.74 -15.53
N VAL A 82 11.14 -27.85 -15.08
CA VAL A 82 11.70 -28.90 -15.93
C VAL A 82 10.90 -30.17 -15.74
N PHE A 83 10.23 -30.62 -16.79
CA PHE A 83 9.61 -31.93 -16.88
C PHE A 83 10.58 -32.91 -17.53
N LEU A 84 10.79 -34.07 -16.92
CA LEU A 84 11.62 -35.13 -17.46
C LEU A 84 11.04 -36.51 -17.16
N GLY A 85 11.48 -37.53 -17.90
CA GLY A 85 11.16 -38.93 -17.61
C GLY A 85 10.65 -39.69 -18.81
N ASP A 86 10.04 -40.85 -18.56
CA ASP A 86 9.42 -41.70 -19.58
C ASP A 86 7.99 -41.22 -19.85
N PHE A 87 7.86 -40.33 -20.84
CA PHE A 87 6.54 -39.82 -21.24
C PHE A 87 5.80 -40.80 -22.14
N ASN A 88 6.44 -41.88 -22.59
CA ASN A 88 5.84 -42.98 -23.32
C ASN A 88 5.10 -42.62 -24.63
N TYR A 89 5.26 -41.41 -25.16
CA TYR A 89 4.79 -41.07 -26.50
C TYR A 89 5.59 -41.84 -27.55
N ARG A 90 4.91 -42.26 -28.62
CA ARG A 90 5.44 -43.17 -29.63
C ARG A 90 5.43 -42.52 -31.01
N LEU A 91 6.05 -43.20 -31.98
CA LEU A 91 5.90 -42.85 -33.38
C LEU A 91 4.58 -43.41 -33.92
N HIS A 92 3.79 -42.58 -34.61
CA HIS A 92 2.52 -42.99 -35.21
C HIS A 92 2.64 -43.10 -36.75
N SER A 93 1.71 -43.83 -37.37
CA SER A 93 1.59 -43.92 -38.84
C SER A 93 2.90 -44.28 -39.54
N ILE A 94 3.63 -45.24 -38.96
CA ILE A 94 4.90 -45.80 -39.45
C ILE A 94 4.97 -47.27 -39.00
N THR A 95 5.55 -48.12 -39.84
CA THR A 95 5.81 -49.53 -39.50
C THR A 95 7.14 -49.71 -38.78
N TYR A 96 7.36 -50.88 -38.17
CA TYR A 96 8.64 -51.20 -37.51
C TYR A 96 9.83 -51.14 -38.49
N ASP A 97 9.68 -51.75 -39.67
CA ASP A 97 10.78 -51.84 -40.65
C ASP A 97 11.12 -50.44 -41.21
N GLU A 98 10.12 -49.62 -41.56
CA GLU A 98 10.34 -48.23 -41.96
C GLU A 98 11.04 -47.41 -40.87
N ALA A 99 10.63 -47.56 -39.59
CA ALA A 99 11.25 -46.87 -38.48
C ALA A 99 12.73 -47.27 -38.34
N ARG A 100 13.04 -48.56 -38.46
CA ARG A 100 14.40 -49.10 -38.40
C ARG A 100 15.26 -48.58 -39.56
N ASP A 101 14.72 -48.55 -40.76
CA ASP A 101 15.40 -48.04 -41.96
C ASP A 101 15.74 -46.56 -41.79
N MET A 102 14.79 -45.73 -41.36
CA MET A 102 15.02 -44.31 -41.13
C MET A 102 16.02 -44.04 -40.00
N VAL A 103 16.00 -44.86 -38.94
CA VAL A 103 17.02 -44.79 -37.87
C VAL A 103 18.41 -45.14 -38.42
N SER A 104 18.52 -46.18 -39.27
CA SER A 104 19.80 -46.58 -39.87
C SER A 104 20.39 -45.50 -40.77
N GLN A 105 19.55 -44.78 -41.50
CA GLN A 105 19.91 -43.65 -42.36
C GLN A 105 20.11 -42.34 -41.58
N ARG A 106 19.91 -42.35 -40.25
CA ARG A 106 19.94 -41.17 -39.37
C ARG A 106 18.98 -40.06 -39.81
N CYS A 107 17.88 -40.42 -40.46
CA CYS A 107 16.85 -39.50 -40.91
C CYS A 107 15.89 -39.13 -39.77
N PHE A 108 16.45 -38.60 -38.67
CA PHE A 108 15.69 -38.27 -37.47
C PHE A 108 14.68 -37.15 -37.70
N ASP A 109 14.96 -36.24 -38.63
CA ASP A 109 14.06 -35.14 -38.97
C ASP A 109 12.69 -35.64 -39.43
N TRP A 110 12.68 -36.66 -40.29
CA TRP A 110 11.45 -37.28 -40.78
C TRP A 110 10.73 -38.07 -39.68
N LEU A 111 11.47 -38.80 -38.84
CA LEU A 111 10.91 -39.54 -37.70
C LEU A 111 10.25 -38.61 -36.67
N ARG A 112 10.81 -37.41 -36.45
CA ARG A 112 10.23 -36.42 -35.53
C ARG A 112 8.87 -35.88 -35.99
N GLU A 113 8.57 -35.91 -37.28
CA GLU A 113 7.23 -35.55 -37.79
C GLU A 113 6.18 -36.62 -37.48
N LYS A 114 6.62 -37.83 -37.09
CA LYS A 114 5.76 -38.94 -36.65
C LYS A 114 5.66 -39.05 -35.13
N ASP A 115 6.32 -38.18 -34.37
CA ASP A 115 6.35 -38.21 -32.91
C ASP A 115 5.04 -37.67 -32.31
N GLN A 116 4.33 -38.52 -31.56
CA GLN A 116 3.05 -38.15 -30.95
C GLN A 116 3.19 -36.96 -29.98
N LEU A 117 4.25 -36.87 -29.18
CA LEU A 117 4.41 -35.77 -28.23
C LEU A 117 4.50 -34.43 -28.97
N ARG A 118 5.33 -34.35 -30.01
CA ARG A 118 5.43 -33.14 -30.85
C ARG A 118 4.11 -32.77 -31.50
N ALA A 119 3.36 -33.74 -32.01
CA ALA A 119 2.04 -33.50 -32.58
C ALA A 119 1.05 -32.93 -31.54
N GLU A 120 0.98 -33.52 -30.35
CA GLU A 120 0.07 -33.09 -29.29
C GLU A 120 0.46 -31.73 -28.68
N MET A 121 1.75 -31.44 -28.56
CA MET A 121 2.26 -30.10 -28.18
C MET A 121 1.91 -29.05 -29.23
N LYS A 122 2.11 -29.35 -30.52
CA LYS A 122 1.76 -28.44 -31.63
C LYS A 122 0.26 -28.17 -31.70
N ALA A 123 -0.56 -29.16 -31.35
CA ALA A 123 -2.00 -29.02 -31.23
C ALA A 123 -2.44 -28.29 -29.94
N GLY A 124 -1.51 -27.91 -29.06
CA GLY A 124 -1.80 -27.19 -27.82
C GLY A 124 -2.50 -28.05 -26.75
N LYS A 125 -2.39 -29.38 -26.83
CA LYS A 125 -3.09 -30.30 -25.91
C LYS A 125 -2.30 -30.64 -24.65
N VAL A 126 -0.97 -30.57 -24.72
CA VAL A 126 -0.07 -30.89 -23.59
C VAL A 126 1.13 -29.94 -23.57
N PHE A 127 1.74 -29.77 -22.39
CA PHE A 127 2.98 -29.01 -22.18
C PHE A 127 2.96 -27.59 -22.78
N GLN A 128 1.83 -26.88 -22.67
CA GLN A 128 1.66 -25.54 -23.21
C GLN A 128 2.70 -24.58 -22.64
N GLY A 129 3.35 -23.80 -23.51
CA GLY A 129 4.41 -22.86 -23.13
C GLY A 129 5.76 -23.51 -22.78
N MET A 130 5.86 -24.84 -22.78
CA MET A 130 7.14 -25.54 -22.61
C MET A 130 7.87 -25.70 -23.93
N ARG A 131 9.18 -25.88 -23.83
CA ARG A 131 10.12 -26.05 -24.94
C ARG A 131 10.91 -27.33 -24.76
N GLU A 132 11.34 -27.88 -25.89
CA GLU A 132 12.19 -29.06 -25.95
C GLU A 132 13.41 -28.76 -26.82
N GLY A 133 14.56 -29.37 -26.49
CA GLY A 133 15.74 -29.30 -27.33
C GLY A 133 15.54 -30.05 -28.67
N GLN A 134 16.29 -29.67 -29.70
CA GLN A 134 16.25 -30.44 -30.95
C GLN A 134 16.84 -31.84 -30.73
N ILE A 135 16.02 -32.87 -30.92
CA ILE A 135 16.45 -34.27 -30.82
C ILE A 135 17.32 -34.64 -32.03
N LYS A 136 18.63 -34.86 -31.77
CA LYS A 136 19.63 -35.26 -32.78
C LYS A 136 20.16 -36.69 -32.56
N PHE A 137 19.55 -37.42 -31.63
CA PHE A 137 19.92 -38.77 -31.24
C PHE A 137 18.82 -39.78 -31.64
N PRO A 138 19.17 -41.06 -31.83
CA PRO A 138 18.22 -42.09 -32.23
C PRO A 138 17.17 -42.37 -31.13
N PRO A 139 16.02 -42.98 -31.47
CA PRO A 139 15.00 -43.38 -30.49
C PRO A 139 15.57 -44.21 -29.34
N THR A 140 15.14 -43.93 -28.11
CA THR A 140 15.74 -44.48 -26.88
C THR A 140 15.07 -45.76 -26.40
N TYR A 141 13.94 -46.13 -27.01
CA TYR A 141 13.16 -47.33 -26.74
C TYR A 141 12.78 -48.02 -28.06
N LYS A 142 12.60 -49.34 -28.16
CA LYS A 142 12.89 -50.39 -27.18
C LYS A 142 14.13 -51.15 -27.61
N PHE A 143 15.04 -51.38 -26.68
CA PHE A 143 16.25 -52.18 -26.88
C PHE A 143 16.15 -53.55 -26.24
N GLU A 144 16.98 -54.46 -26.71
CA GLU A 144 17.38 -55.66 -25.99
C GLU A 144 18.50 -55.31 -25.00
N ARG A 145 18.42 -55.88 -23.80
CA ARG A 145 19.42 -55.63 -22.76
C ARG A 145 20.74 -56.28 -23.16
N HIS A 146 21.83 -55.64 -22.77
CA HIS A 146 23.21 -56.06 -23.01
C HIS A 146 23.60 -56.14 -24.50
N GLN A 147 22.78 -55.61 -25.41
CA GLN A 147 23.11 -55.48 -26.83
C GLN A 147 23.58 -54.04 -27.14
N PRO A 148 24.82 -53.86 -27.62
CA PRO A 148 25.34 -52.55 -27.97
C PRO A 148 24.84 -52.07 -29.33
N GLY A 149 24.83 -50.74 -29.51
CA GLY A 149 24.58 -50.12 -30.80
C GLY A 149 23.13 -50.22 -31.31
N LEU A 150 22.93 -49.76 -32.55
CA LEU A 150 21.61 -49.69 -33.20
C LEU A 150 21.11 -51.02 -33.75
N SER A 151 21.89 -52.10 -33.63
CA SER A 151 21.42 -53.46 -33.87
C SER A 151 20.59 -53.98 -32.71
N GLY A 152 20.73 -53.41 -31.50
CA GLY A 152 20.05 -53.86 -30.30
C GLY A 152 18.59 -53.45 -30.17
N TYR A 153 17.93 -52.93 -31.22
CA TYR A 153 16.48 -52.67 -31.15
C TYR A 153 15.69 -53.99 -31.11
N ASP A 154 14.53 -53.95 -30.45
CA ASP A 154 13.65 -55.10 -30.16
C ASP A 154 13.42 -56.02 -31.37
N SER A 155 14.12 -57.16 -31.40
CA SER A 155 13.94 -58.21 -32.42
C SER A 155 12.94 -59.29 -32.01
N SER A 156 12.32 -59.12 -30.84
CA SER A 156 11.26 -60.02 -30.36
C SER A 156 10.04 -60.05 -31.29
N GLU A 157 9.19 -61.06 -31.16
CA GLU A 157 7.96 -61.20 -31.95
C GLU A 157 7.04 -59.96 -31.89
N LYS A 158 7.13 -59.18 -30.81
CA LYS A 158 6.33 -57.97 -30.62
C LYS A 158 6.80 -56.80 -31.47
N LYS A 159 8.04 -56.84 -31.99
CA LYS A 159 8.67 -55.82 -32.86
C LYS A 159 8.25 -54.40 -32.51
N ARG A 160 8.55 -53.96 -31.27
CA ARG A 160 8.13 -52.63 -30.82
C ARG A 160 8.82 -51.56 -31.67
N ILE A 161 8.02 -50.71 -32.32
CA ILE A 161 8.50 -49.58 -33.11
C ILE A 161 9.41 -48.71 -32.23
N PRO A 162 10.63 -48.38 -32.69
CA PRO A 162 11.51 -47.45 -31.99
C PRO A 162 10.83 -46.11 -31.69
N ALA A 163 10.97 -45.60 -30.46
CA ALA A 163 10.33 -44.36 -30.02
C ALA A 163 11.22 -43.54 -29.07
N TRP A 164 11.05 -42.20 -29.09
CA TRP A 164 11.59 -41.30 -28.08
C TRP A 164 10.61 -41.19 -26.92
N CYS A 165 10.63 -42.21 -26.06
CA CYS A 165 9.82 -42.25 -24.84
C CYS A 165 10.38 -41.32 -23.76
N ASP A 166 11.70 -41.22 -23.67
CA ASP A 166 12.43 -40.54 -22.60
C ASP A 166 12.72 -39.08 -23.02
N ARG A 167 12.14 -38.10 -22.32
CA ARG A 167 12.10 -36.69 -22.77
C ARG A 167 12.49 -35.72 -21.67
N VAL A 168 12.93 -34.52 -22.07
CA VAL A 168 13.21 -33.40 -21.18
C VAL A 168 12.64 -32.13 -21.78
N LEU A 169 11.67 -31.55 -21.09
CA LEU A 169 10.95 -30.33 -21.48
C LEU A 169 11.12 -29.29 -20.37
N TYR A 170 11.09 -28.01 -20.75
CA TYR A 170 11.26 -26.94 -19.78
C TYR A 170 10.48 -25.68 -20.13
N ARG A 171 10.12 -24.93 -19.10
CA ARG A 171 9.63 -23.54 -19.16
C ARG A 171 10.53 -22.70 -18.27
N ASP A 172 10.85 -21.49 -18.71
CA ASP A 172 11.52 -20.46 -17.92
C ASP A 172 10.64 -19.20 -17.85
N SER A 173 11.18 -18.07 -17.39
CA SER A 173 10.41 -16.83 -17.25
C SER A 173 10.08 -16.16 -18.58
N ARG A 174 10.66 -16.62 -19.70
CA ARG A 174 10.46 -15.98 -21.01
C ARG A 174 9.08 -16.31 -21.57
N SER A 175 8.33 -15.25 -21.88
CA SER A 175 7.10 -15.34 -22.68
C SER A 175 7.39 -15.54 -24.18
N ILE A 176 8.54 -15.05 -24.66
CA ILE A 176 8.98 -15.10 -26.06
C ILE A 176 10.46 -15.48 -26.10
N SER A 177 10.87 -16.27 -27.08
CA SER A 177 12.24 -16.85 -27.17
C SER A 177 13.39 -15.83 -27.20
N VAL A 178 13.12 -14.56 -27.53
CA VAL A 178 14.13 -13.49 -27.70
C VAL A 178 14.30 -12.63 -26.44
N ALA A 179 13.51 -12.86 -25.39
CA ALA A 179 13.63 -12.07 -24.17
C ALA A 179 14.97 -12.29 -23.47
N GLU A 180 15.62 -11.20 -23.06
CA GLU A 180 16.86 -11.17 -22.28
C GLU A 180 16.57 -11.31 -20.77
N CYS A 181 17.57 -11.70 -20.00
CA CYS A 181 17.45 -11.86 -18.56
C CYS A 181 17.40 -10.50 -17.85
N SER A 182 16.34 -10.25 -17.08
CA SER A 182 16.13 -9.01 -16.30
C SER A 182 15.35 -9.30 -15.02
N LEU A 183 15.11 -8.30 -14.18
CA LEU A 183 14.28 -8.51 -12.98
C LEU A 183 12.82 -8.85 -13.31
N GLU A 184 12.30 -8.42 -14.47
CA GLU A 184 10.99 -8.77 -15.02
C GLU A 184 10.97 -10.13 -15.72
N CYS A 185 12.12 -10.60 -16.24
CA CYS A 185 12.30 -11.91 -16.84
C CYS A 185 13.47 -12.64 -16.15
N PRO A 186 13.29 -13.09 -14.90
CA PRO A 186 14.41 -13.40 -14.01
C PRO A 186 15.14 -14.69 -14.27
N VAL A 187 14.54 -15.63 -14.99
CA VAL A 187 15.20 -16.88 -15.37
C VAL A 187 15.11 -17.08 -16.87
N VAL A 188 16.28 -17.13 -17.51
CA VAL A 188 16.43 -17.38 -18.95
C VAL A 188 17.32 -18.60 -19.14
N SER A 189 16.79 -19.63 -19.79
CA SER A 189 17.48 -20.93 -19.91
C SER A 189 17.70 -21.33 -21.36
N SER A 190 18.88 -21.82 -21.70
CA SER A 190 19.17 -22.41 -23.01
C SER A 190 19.70 -23.84 -22.84
N ILE A 191 19.40 -24.71 -23.81
CA ILE A 191 19.92 -26.08 -23.82
C ILE A 191 21.27 -26.07 -24.53
N THR A 192 22.32 -26.50 -23.83
CA THR A 192 23.69 -26.63 -24.38
C THR A 192 23.99 -28.04 -24.86
N LEU A 193 23.33 -29.05 -24.28
CA LEU A 193 23.48 -30.45 -24.65
C LEU A 193 22.13 -31.17 -24.52
N TYR A 194 21.76 -31.97 -25.51
CA TYR A 194 20.62 -32.88 -25.44
C TYR A 194 20.89 -34.17 -26.23
N GLU A 195 21.13 -35.27 -25.52
CA GLU A 195 21.61 -36.51 -26.12
C GLU A 195 21.14 -37.77 -25.38
N ALA A 196 21.24 -38.92 -26.04
CA ALA A 196 21.05 -40.23 -25.45
C ALA A 196 22.38 -40.97 -25.27
N CYS A 197 22.55 -41.62 -24.13
CA CYS A 197 23.72 -42.43 -23.80
C CYS A 197 23.55 -43.84 -24.40
N MET A 198 23.87 -43.99 -25.68
CA MET A 198 23.64 -45.24 -26.42
C MET A 198 24.53 -46.41 -25.99
N ASP A 199 25.65 -46.12 -25.34
CA ASP A 199 26.61 -47.12 -24.86
C ASP A 199 26.15 -47.83 -23.58
N VAL A 200 25.10 -47.33 -22.92
CA VAL A 200 24.53 -47.94 -21.71
C VAL A 200 23.51 -49.01 -22.13
N THR A 201 23.77 -50.27 -21.77
CA THR A 201 23.00 -51.42 -22.29
C THR A 201 22.17 -52.17 -21.25
N ASP A 202 22.21 -51.78 -19.98
CA ASP A 202 21.58 -52.56 -18.90
C ASP A 202 20.04 -52.53 -18.92
N SER A 203 19.47 -51.54 -19.59
CA SER A 203 18.03 -51.34 -19.75
C SER A 203 17.60 -51.46 -21.21
N ASP A 204 16.32 -51.76 -21.41
CA ASP A 204 15.64 -51.65 -22.70
C ASP A 204 15.35 -50.19 -23.10
N HIS A 205 15.63 -49.24 -22.21
CA HIS A 205 15.70 -47.81 -22.49
C HIS A 205 17.15 -47.32 -22.48
N LYS A 206 17.40 -46.23 -23.21
CA LYS A 206 18.69 -45.52 -23.20
C LYS A 206 18.59 -44.24 -22.36
N PRO A 207 19.50 -44.00 -21.39
CA PRO A 207 19.48 -42.77 -20.61
C PRO A 207 19.54 -41.52 -21.49
N VAL A 208 18.80 -40.49 -21.11
CA VAL A 208 18.80 -39.19 -21.80
C VAL A 208 19.41 -38.13 -20.89
N ARG A 209 20.33 -37.33 -21.43
CA ARG A 209 21.01 -36.24 -20.75
C ARG A 209 20.64 -34.91 -21.40
N CYS A 210 20.26 -33.94 -20.58
CA CYS A 210 20.03 -32.57 -20.99
C CYS A 210 20.81 -31.62 -20.07
N ILE A 211 21.61 -30.71 -20.64
CA ILE A 211 22.34 -29.68 -19.90
C ILE A 211 21.75 -28.32 -20.25
N PHE A 212 21.45 -27.54 -19.23
CA PHE A 212 20.96 -26.17 -19.33
C PHE A 212 22.07 -25.18 -18.95
N SER A 213 22.19 -24.10 -19.72
CA SER A 213 22.81 -22.85 -19.26
C SER A 213 21.69 -21.93 -18.81
N VAL A 214 21.72 -21.51 -17.53
CA VAL A 214 20.63 -20.77 -16.89
C VAL A 214 21.16 -19.44 -16.39
N GLU A 215 20.66 -18.35 -16.95
CA GLU A 215 20.88 -17.00 -16.47
C GLU A 215 19.82 -16.65 -15.43
N ILE A 216 20.25 -16.08 -14.30
CA ILE A 216 19.38 -15.77 -13.17
C ILE A 216 19.59 -14.32 -12.72
N ALA A 217 18.58 -13.48 -12.94
CA ALA A 217 18.55 -12.14 -12.37
C ALA A 217 18.13 -12.21 -10.90
N HIS A 218 18.98 -11.67 -10.03
CA HIS A 218 18.72 -11.60 -8.59
C HIS A 218 19.00 -10.20 -8.10
N THR A 219 18.32 -9.82 -7.02
CA THR A 219 18.50 -8.51 -6.42
C THR A 219 19.70 -8.52 -5.46
N ASP A 220 20.56 -7.52 -5.55
CA ASP A 220 21.57 -7.27 -4.51
C ASP A 220 20.89 -6.67 -3.27
N GLU A 221 20.80 -7.46 -2.21
CA GLU A 221 20.13 -7.08 -0.97
C GLU A 221 20.82 -5.90 -0.24
N LEU A 222 22.13 -5.69 -0.43
CA LEU A 222 22.83 -4.54 0.17
C LEU A 222 22.43 -3.24 -0.53
N ILE A 223 22.43 -3.24 -1.87
CA ILE A 223 22.01 -2.09 -2.68
C ILE A 223 20.54 -1.77 -2.40
N LYS A 224 19.67 -2.78 -2.42
CA LYS A 224 18.24 -2.63 -2.10
C LYS A 224 18.02 -2.02 -0.71
N ARG A 225 18.76 -2.49 0.30
CA ARG A 225 18.67 -1.96 1.67
C ARG A 225 19.14 -0.50 1.73
N GLN A 226 20.21 -0.15 1.04
CA GLN A 226 20.71 1.22 0.98
C GLN A 226 19.66 2.16 0.36
N VAL A 227 19.14 1.82 -0.82
CA VAL A 227 18.12 2.63 -1.52
C VAL A 227 16.85 2.76 -0.67
N CYS A 228 16.39 1.68 -0.02
CA CYS A 228 15.26 1.74 0.90
C CYS A 228 15.51 2.71 2.07
N GLY A 229 16.72 2.70 2.62
CA GLY A 229 17.13 3.65 3.65
C GLY A 229 17.12 5.11 3.17
N GLU A 230 17.58 5.38 1.96
CA GLU A 230 17.56 6.71 1.33
C GLU A 230 16.12 7.21 1.08
N ILE A 231 15.25 6.34 0.58
CA ILE A 231 13.82 6.64 0.38
C ILE A 231 13.15 6.95 1.71
N THR A 232 13.38 6.12 2.74
CA THR A 232 12.77 6.30 4.07
C THR A 232 13.17 7.65 4.68
N LYS A 233 14.45 8.01 4.61
CA LYS A 233 14.94 9.32 5.08
C LYS A 233 14.30 10.48 4.31
N SER A 234 14.10 10.32 3.00
CA SER A 234 13.49 11.34 2.15
C SER A 234 12.00 11.53 2.49
N ILE A 235 11.27 10.44 2.74
CA ILE A 235 9.87 10.49 3.18
C ILE A 235 9.74 11.21 4.51
N GLU A 236 10.62 10.91 5.48
CA GLU A 236 10.59 11.57 6.79
C GLU A 236 10.83 13.07 6.67
N LYS A 237 11.79 13.48 5.84
CA LYS A 237 12.05 14.89 5.54
C LYS A 237 10.86 15.58 4.87
N LEU A 238 10.15 14.90 3.98
CA LEU A 238 8.94 15.44 3.35
C LEU A 238 7.80 15.59 4.35
N ARG A 239 7.62 14.61 5.26
CA ARG A 239 6.61 14.69 6.33
C ARG A 239 6.88 15.86 7.26
N SER A 240 8.10 16.01 7.77
CA SER A 240 8.45 17.13 8.64
C SER A 240 8.24 18.48 7.96
N SER A 241 8.61 18.59 6.67
CA SER A 241 8.38 19.82 5.88
C SER A 241 6.88 20.11 5.71
N LEU A 242 6.07 19.07 5.50
CA LEU A 242 4.62 19.21 5.35
C LEU A 242 3.96 19.62 6.68
N GLU A 243 4.34 19.00 7.80
CA GLU A 243 3.87 19.36 9.14
C GLU A 243 4.23 20.81 9.48
N GLU A 244 5.46 21.24 9.21
CA GLU A 244 5.88 22.64 9.38
C GLU A 244 5.03 23.61 8.55
N SER A 245 4.66 23.24 7.33
CA SER A 245 3.86 24.09 6.43
C SER A 245 2.36 24.11 6.79
N SER A 246 1.87 23.07 7.45
CA SER A 246 0.46 22.88 7.81
C SER A 246 0.12 23.42 9.21
N ALA A 247 1.12 23.88 9.97
CA ALA A 247 0.93 24.40 11.32
C ALA A 247 0.13 25.71 11.32
N VAL A 248 -0.94 25.76 12.13
CA VAL A 248 -1.70 26.99 12.39
C VAL A 248 -0.92 27.86 13.39
N PRO A 249 -0.58 29.12 13.06
CA PRO A 249 0.10 30.03 13.98
C PRO A 249 -0.67 30.24 15.29
N ASP A 250 0.05 30.27 16.42
CA ASP A 250 -0.53 30.73 17.68
C ASP A 250 -0.86 32.23 17.60
N PHE A 251 -1.94 32.64 18.27
CA PHE A 251 -2.38 34.03 18.31
C PHE A 251 -2.89 34.42 19.70
N ILE A 252 -2.99 35.73 19.95
CA ILE A 252 -3.65 36.31 21.13
C ILE A 252 -4.76 37.24 20.66
N VAL A 253 -5.88 37.23 21.38
CA VAL A 253 -6.90 38.26 21.33
C VAL A 253 -6.89 39.01 22.66
N SER A 254 -6.95 40.35 22.64
CA SER A 254 -6.74 41.17 23.84
C SER A 254 -7.79 41.00 24.94
N THR A 255 -8.99 40.55 24.60
CA THR A 255 -10.09 40.31 25.55
C THR A 255 -11.05 39.25 25.03
N ASN A 256 -11.82 38.65 25.94
CA ASN A 256 -12.92 37.75 25.63
C ASN A 256 -14.28 38.46 25.72
N ASP A 257 -14.32 39.63 26.34
CA ASP A 257 -15.54 40.36 26.66
C ASP A 257 -15.36 41.83 26.28
N ILE A 258 -16.34 42.36 25.56
CA ILE A 258 -16.37 43.74 25.06
C ILE A 258 -17.70 44.34 25.49
N VAL A 259 -17.65 45.51 26.11
CA VAL A 259 -18.84 46.29 26.45
C VAL A 259 -18.79 47.60 25.69
N LEU A 260 -19.69 47.76 24.73
CA LEU A 260 -19.89 48.98 23.97
C LEU A 260 -20.92 49.86 24.69
N LYS A 261 -20.56 51.10 25.00
CA LYS A 261 -21.46 52.10 25.60
C LYS A 261 -21.65 53.25 24.63
N ASN A 262 -22.89 53.55 24.25
CA ASN A 262 -23.22 54.64 23.33
C ASN A 262 -22.44 54.52 22.00
N GLN A 263 -21.99 55.65 21.42
CA GLN A 263 -21.22 55.72 20.17
C GLN A 263 -19.71 55.45 20.34
N GLU A 264 -19.29 54.73 21.38
CA GLU A 264 -17.88 54.40 21.60
C GLU A 264 -17.39 53.29 20.66
N THR A 265 -16.19 53.49 20.10
CA THR A 265 -15.45 52.45 19.38
C THR A 265 -14.54 51.72 20.35
N PHE A 266 -14.67 50.40 20.43
CA PHE A 266 -13.72 49.54 21.13
C PHE A 266 -12.66 49.03 20.16
N THR A 267 -11.41 48.92 20.62
CA THR A 267 -10.31 48.36 19.83
C THR A 267 -9.90 46.98 20.36
N LEU A 268 -10.27 45.94 19.61
CA LEU A 268 -9.83 44.57 19.86
C LEU A 268 -8.47 44.34 19.19
N ARG A 269 -7.46 43.92 19.96
CA ARG A 269 -6.13 43.63 19.39
C ARG A 269 -5.98 42.14 19.11
N ILE A 270 -5.58 41.79 17.89
CA ILE A 270 -5.26 40.42 17.50
C ILE A 270 -3.77 40.37 17.16
N THR A 271 -3.02 39.52 17.87
CA THR A 271 -1.56 39.39 17.72
C THR A 271 -1.21 38.01 17.18
N ASN A 272 -0.49 37.95 16.07
CA ASN A 272 0.16 36.72 15.61
C ASN A 272 1.44 36.48 16.42
N LYS A 273 1.49 35.39 17.19
CA LYS A 273 2.66 35.01 18.00
C LYS A 273 3.74 34.30 17.20
N SER A 274 3.45 33.86 15.97
CA SER A 274 4.45 33.21 15.15
C SER A 274 5.52 34.21 14.72
N GLU A 275 6.78 33.81 14.82
CA GLU A 275 7.93 34.56 14.31
C GLU A 275 8.27 34.21 12.86
N LYS A 276 7.68 33.13 12.33
CA LYS A 276 8.02 32.57 11.01
C LYS A 276 6.89 32.70 10.00
N TYR A 277 5.64 32.51 10.42
CA TYR A 277 4.52 32.33 9.51
C TYR A 277 3.53 33.49 9.56
N LYS A 278 3.01 33.85 8.39
CA LYS A 278 1.84 34.74 8.30
C LYS A 278 0.61 33.98 8.76
N ALA A 279 -0.33 34.70 9.36
CA ALA A 279 -1.63 34.18 9.72
C ALA A 279 -2.72 34.96 8.99
N ILE A 280 -3.82 34.32 8.66
CA ILE A 280 -5.02 34.98 8.17
C ILE A 280 -6.04 34.91 9.29
N PHE A 281 -6.60 36.03 9.69
CA PHE A 281 -7.71 36.05 10.65
C PHE A 281 -9.01 36.40 9.94
N GLN A 282 -10.10 35.83 10.42
CA GLN A 282 -11.46 36.12 10.00
C GLN A 282 -12.36 36.14 11.23
N ILE A 283 -13.12 37.21 11.39
CA ILE A 283 -14.10 37.37 12.46
C ILE A 283 -15.48 37.07 11.87
N ILE A 284 -16.20 36.16 12.52
CA ILE A 284 -17.57 35.81 12.16
C ILE A 284 -18.48 35.99 13.38
N CYS A 285 -19.78 36.20 13.16
CA CYS A 285 -20.78 36.21 14.23
C CYS A 285 -21.47 34.85 14.29
N GLU A 286 -21.36 34.16 15.42
CA GLU A 286 -22.00 32.85 15.66
C GLU A 286 -23.49 33.01 16.00
N GLY A 287 -23.82 34.08 16.71
CA GLY A 287 -25.20 34.40 17.06
C GLY A 287 -25.33 35.72 17.80
N GLN A 288 -26.58 36.15 17.97
CA GLN A 288 -26.94 37.35 18.71
C GLN A 288 -28.13 37.10 19.63
N SER A 289 -28.26 37.90 20.68
CA SER A 289 -29.43 37.91 21.55
C SER A 289 -29.79 39.35 21.94
N VAL A 290 -31.07 39.57 22.25
CA VAL A 290 -31.56 40.82 22.83
C VAL A 290 -31.95 40.50 24.26
N ILE A 291 -31.33 41.18 25.22
CA ILE A 291 -31.58 40.93 26.65
C ILE A 291 -32.92 41.57 27.00
N GLN A 292 -33.94 40.74 27.22
CA GLN A 292 -35.22 41.18 27.81
C GLN A 292 -35.07 41.17 29.32
N GLY A 293 -35.58 42.21 30.00
CA GLY A 293 -35.36 42.48 31.41
C GLY A 293 -35.99 41.50 32.42
N ASP A 294 -36.38 40.29 32.01
CA ASP A 294 -36.90 39.25 32.90
C ASP A 294 -36.05 37.98 32.82
N GLU A 295 -35.63 37.51 33.99
CA GLU A 295 -34.76 36.34 34.20
C GLU A 295 -35.36 35.04 33.65
N ASN A 296 -34.93 34.61 32.46
CA ASN A 296 -34.30 33.30 32.21
C ASN A 296 -34.19 32.99 30.71
N SER A 297 -32.95 32.80 30.26
CA SER A 297 -32.52 32.34 28.92
C SER A 297 -32.74 33.32 27.76
N SER A 298 -31.83 34.28 27.58
CA SER A 298 -31.61 34.88 26.26
C SER A 298 -31.20 33.78 25.28
N LYS A 299 -32.15 33.27 24.48
CA LYS A 299 -31.83 32.29 23.44
C LYS A 299 -30.96 32.97 22.39
N LEU A 300 -29.68 32.58 22.33
CA LEU A 300 -28.79 32.97 21.25
C LEU A 300 -29.43 32.54 19.92
N CYS A 301 -29.83 33.50 19.10
CA CYS A 301 -30.32 33.23 17.77
C CYS A 301 -29.09 33.00 16.88
N PRO A 302 -28.88 31.77 16.38
CA PRO A 302 -27.74 31.50 15.51
C PRO A 302 -27.86 32.37 14.27
N ARG A 303 -26.81 33.11 13.95
CA ARG A 303 -26.73 33.78 12.65
C ARG A 303 -26.01 32.81 11.72
N CYS A 304 -26.71 32.28 10.72
CA CYS A 304 -26.01 31.74 9.55
C CYS A 304 -25.18 32.87 8.91
N SER A 305 -24.22 32.53 8.05
CA SER A 305 -23.07 33.32 7.53
C SER A 305 -23.33 34.73 6.92
N PHE A 306 -24.48 35.35 7.13
CA PHE A 306 -24.92 36.66 6.67
C PHE A 306 -24.37 37.83 7.51
N GLY A 307 -23.06 37.86 7.73
CA GLY A 307 -22.36 39.01 8.32
C GLY A 307 -22.70 39.32 9.79
N PHE A 308 -22.27 40.50 10.23
CA PHE A 308 -22.45 40.98 11.61
C PHE A 308 -23.87 41.52 11.87
N PRO A 309 -24.28 41.62 13.15
CA PRO A 309 -25.48 42.36 13.53
C PRO A 309 -25.54 43.76 12.94
N ASN A 310 -26.72 44.22 12.54
CA ASN A 310 -26.90 45.57 11.95
C ASN A 310 -26.54 46.70 12.93
N TRP A 311 -26.44 46.38 14.22
CA TRP A 311 -26.02 47.33 15.26
C TRP A 311 -24.52 47.28 15.54
N LEU A 312 -23.77 46.35 14.95
CA LEU A 312 -22.36 46.11 15.25
C LEU A 312 -21.54 46.12 13.96
N GLU A 313 -20.74 47.16 13.79
CA GLU A 313 -19.72 47.19 12.74
C GLU A 313 -18.38 46.68 13.29
N VAL A 314 -17.69 45.86 12.49
CA VAL A 314 -16.39 45.27 12.82
C VAL A 314 -15.43 45.51 11.66
N GLN A 315 -14.36 46.28 11.89
CA GLN A 315 -13.43 46.65 10.84
C GLN A 315 -11.95 46.60 11.31
N PRO A 316 -11.05 45.93 10.59
CA PRO A 316 -11.31 44.94 9.55
C PRO A 316 -11.85 43.61 10.14
N ALA A 317 -12.82 42.99 9.45
CA ALA A 317 -13.33 41.67 9.80
C ALA A 317 -12.45 40.52 9.29
N VAL A 318 -11.60 40.76 8.30
CA VAL A 318 -10.66 39.79 7.74
C VAL A 318 -9.35 40.49 7.42
N GLY A 319 -8.23 39.80 7.62
CA GLY A 319 -6.93 40.37 7.30
C GLY A 319 -5.78 39.38 7.42
N ILE A 320 -4.60 39.84 7.00
CA ILE A 320 -3.35 39.07 7.05
C ILE A 320 -2.45 39.68 8.12
N LEU A 321 -2.02 38.85 9.07
CA LEU A 321 -1.05 39.19 10.10
C LEU A 321 0.34 38.66 9.71
N LYS A 322 1.30 39.57 9.57
CA LYS A 322 2.72 39.20 9.45
C LYS A 322 3.22 38.58 10.76
N PRO A 323 4.37 37.88 10.75
CA PRO A 323 4.97 37.36 11.97
C PRO A 323 5.16 38.45 13.04
N GLY A 324 4.77 38.17 14.27
CA GLY A 324 4.83 39.10 15.41
C GLY A 324 3.90 40.31 15.32
N GLN A 325 3.10 40.45 14.26
CA GLN A 325 2.26 41.63 14.04
C GLN A 325 1.04 41.60 14.96
N THR A 326 0.69 42.78 15.48
CA THR A 326 -0.60 43.05 16.11
C THR A 326 -1.42 43.95 15.19
N ILE A 327 -2.70 43.62 15.02
CA ILE A 327 -3.67 44.48 14.34
C ILE A 327 -4.75 44.92 15.34
N ASP A 328 -5.19 46.15 15.17
CA ASP A 328 -6.29 46.74 15.90
C ASP A 328 -7.56 46.61 15.05
N VAL A 329 -8.57 45.93 15.60
CA VAL A 329 -9.90 45.79 15.01
C VAL A 329 -10.84 46.72 15.76
N SER A 330 -11.39 47.71 15.06
CA SER A 330 -12.41 48.60 15.60
C SER A 330 -13.77 47.91 15.60
N MET A 331 -14.47 48.03 16.73
CA MET A 331 -15.84 47.58 16.91
C MET A 331 -16.65 48.75 17.43
N HIS A 332 -17.70 49.15 16.71
CA HIS A 332 -18.56 50.24 17.15
C HIS A 332 -20.03 49.89 16.95
N HIS A 333 -20.85 50.52 17.78
CA HIS A 333 -22.30 50.44 17.65
C HIS A 333 -22.76 51.39 16.54
N GLU A 334 -23.50 50.88 15.55
CA GLU A 334 -24.18 51.71 14.54
C GLU A 334 -25.65 51.91 14.89
N ASP A 335 -26.05 53.17 15.06
CA ASP A 335 -27.46 53.56 15.15
C ASP A 335 -28.03 53.73 13.74
N VAL A 336 -28.69 52.70 13.20
CA VAL A 336 -29.53 52.88 12.01
C VAL A 336 -30.80 53.63 12.43
N LEU A 337 -30.73 54.96 12.45
CA LEU A 337 -31.93 55.79 12.42
C LEU A 337 -32.57 55.61 11.04
N THR A 338 -33.55 54.73 10.94
CA THR A 338 -34.40 54.64 9.77
C THR A 338 -35.13 55.97 9.64
N GLN A 339 -34.69 56.80 8.70
CA GLN A 339 -35.37 58.02 8.31
C GLN A 339 -36.62 57.66 7.52
N GLU A 340 -37.70 57.25 8.20
CA GLU A 340 -39.02 57.15 7.58
C GLU A 340 -40.11 57.83 8.43
N GLN A 341 -40.52 58.98 7.90
CA GLN A 341 -41.88 59.55 7.86
C GLN A 341 -42.63 59.73 9.19
N SER A 342 -42.57 60.95 9.70
CA SER A 342 -43.61 61.49 10.56
C SER A 342 -44.90 61.72 9.76
N VAL A 343 -46.01 61.17 10.26
CA VAL A 343 -47.37 61.60 9.88
C VAL A 343 -48.08 62.03 11.18
N ASP A 344 -48.65 63.23 11.17
CA ASP A 344 -49.53 63.82 12.19
C ASP A 344 -48.98 64.00 13.61
N GLY A 345 -47.75 64.48 13.76
CA GLY A 345 -47.34 65.29 14.93
C GLY A 345 -47.42 64.62 16.32
N VAL A 346 -47.71 63.32 16.39
CA VAL A 346 -47.71 62.51 17.62
C VAL A 346 -46.66 61.42 17.43
N PRO A 347 -45.58 61.37 18.23
CA PRO A 347 -44.59 60.32 18.13
C PRO A 347 -45.21 59.01 18.65
N GLN A 348 -45.72 58.19 17.73
CA GLN A 348 -46.11 56.83 18.04
C GLN A 348 -44.87 55.93 18.07
N ASN A 349 -44.71 55.27 19.22
CA ASN A 349 -43.87 54.10 19.49
C ASN A 349 -42.44 54.40 19.97
N TRP A 350 -42.38 55.01 21.16
CA TRP A 350 -41.51 54.50 22.24
C TRP A 350 -41.72 52.98 22.32
N TRP A 351 -40.65 52.20 22.42
CA TRP A 351 -40.57 50.72 22.28
C TRP A 351 -40.48 50.23 20.81
N THR A 352 -39.50 49.47 20.32
CA THR A 352 -38.35 48.72 20.88
C THR A 352 -37.66 48.04 19.68
N GLU A 353 -36.40 48.33 19.34
CA GLU A 353 -35.28 47.40 19.52
C GLU A 353 -33.95 48.13 19.85
N ASN A 354 -33.86 49.44 19.58
CA ASN A 354 -32.61 50.21 19.69
C ASN A 354 -32.23 50.63 21.12
N THR A 355 -33.15 50.54 22.08
CA THR A 355 -32.91 50.93 23.50
C THR A 355 -32.68 49.74 24.43
N ARG A 356 -32.60 48.51 23.89
CA ARG A 356 -32.37 47.29 24.67
C ARG A 356 -30.90 46.93 24.68
N ASP A 357 -30.45 46.27 25.75
CA ASP A 357 -29.14 45.64 25.79
C ASP A 357 -29.09 44.53 24.74
N LYS A 358 -28.07 44.56 23.89
CA LYS A 358 -27.85 43.60 22.81
C LYS A 358 -26.56 42.85 23.06
N GLU A 359 -26.53 41.57 22.68
CA GLU A 359 -25.35 40.74 22.80
C GLU A 359 -25.08 40.02 21.48
N ALA A 360 -23.81 39.92 21.11
CA ALA A 360 -23.34 39.13 19.98
C ALA A 360 -22.14 38.28 20.41
N VAL A 361 -22.10 37.04 19.92
CA VAL A 361 -20.95 36.17 20.08
C VAL A 361 -20.18 36.18 18.76
N LEU A 362 -18.96 36.70 18.81
CA LEU A 362 -18.03 36.72 17.69
C LEU A 362 -17.00 35.60 17.85
N VAL A 363 -16.55 35.06 16.73
CA VAL A 363 -15.48 34.06 16.68
C VAL A 363 -14.37 34.57 15.77
N VAL A 364 -13.19 34.72 16.34
CA VAL A 364 -11.95 35.03 15.62
C VAL A 364 -11.32 33.71 15.19
N ASN A 365 -11.44 33.37 13.92
CA ASN A 365 -10.79 32.22 13.31
C ASN A 365 -9.44 32.65 12.74
N VAL A 366 -8.38 31.92 13.08
CA VAL A 366 -7.03 32.14 12.55
C VAL A 366 -6.56 30.90 11.83
N THR A 367 -6.22 31.04 10.55
CA THR A 367 -5.65 30.00 9.68
C THR A 367 -4.18 30.28 9.36
N GLY A 368 -3.41 29.21 9.15
CA GLY A 368 -2.09 29.30 8.53
C GLY A 368 -2.19 29.45 7.01
N THR A 369 -1.16 29.98 6.35
CA THR A 369 -1.17 30.18 4.89
C THR A 369 -1.11 28.88 4.08
N GLY A 370 -0.68 27.76 4.70
CA GLY A 370 -0.52 26.46 4.06
C GLY A 370 -1.55 25.41 4.48
N THR A 371 -2.58 25.78 5.26
CA THR A 371 -3.56 24.85 5.80
C THR A 371 -4.98 25.43 5.75
N THR A 372 -5.98 24.55 5.64
CA THR A 372 -7.39 24.90 5.84
C THR A 372 -7.83 24.80 7.29
N ASP A 373 -6.99 24.21 8.15
CA ASP A 373 -7.25 24.14 9.59
C ASP A 373 -7.13 25.52 10.21
N HIS A 374 -7.95 25.75 11.24
CA HIS A 374 -7.98 27.02 11.95
C HIS A 374 -8.05 26.80 13.45
N ARG A 375 -7.63 27.82 14.18
CA ARG A 375 -7.90 27.95 15.61
C ARG A 375 -8.86 29.10 15.83
N SER A 376 -9.77 28.93 16.78
CA SER A 376 -10.85 29.89 17.03
C SER A 376 -10.76 30.48 18.43
N HIS A 377 -11.09 31.76 18.56
CA HIS A 377 -11.21 32.44 19.84
C HIS A 377 -12.56 33.15 19.91
N ARG A 378 -13.34 32.91 20.97
CA ARG A 378 -14.69 33.49 21.13
C ARG A 378 -14.62 34.80 21.90
N VAL A 379 -15.38 35.78 21.44
CA VAL A 379 -15.50 37.12 22.04
C VAL A 379 -16.97 37.47 22.20
N HIS A 380 -17.39 37.80 23.42
CA HIS A 380 -18.73 38.29 23.72
C HIS A 380 -18.75 39.81 23.61
N VAL A 381 -19.65 40.33 22.80
CA VAL A 381 -19.84 41.76 22.59
C VAL A 381 -21.21 42.14 23.12
N ARG A 382 -21.24 42.93 24.18
CA ARG A 382 -22.47 43.47 24.77
C ARG A 382 -22.55 44.97 24.51
N HIS A 383 -23.68 45.41 23.97
CA HIS A 383 -24.04 46.81 23.97
C HIS A 383 -24.97 47.07 25.16
N SER A 384 -24.62 48.05 26.01
CA SER A 384 -25.44 48.48 27.13
C SER A 384 -25.88 49.94 26.97
N PHE A 385 -27.19 50.15 26.91
CA PHE A 385 -27.78 51.48 26.74
C PHE A 385 -27.90 52.18 28.09
N SER A 386 -27.10 53.24 28.32
CA SER A 386 -27.18 54.04 29.55
C SER A 386 -27.98 55.32 29.33
N PHE A 387 -29.14 55.45 29.99
CA PHE A 387 -29.88 56.71 30.03
C PHE A 387 -29.04 57.73 30.83
N ARG A 388 -28.58 58.82 30.21
CA ARG A 388 -27.96 59.94 30.96
C ARG A 388 -29.06 60.64 31.75
N SER A 389 -29.22 60.29 33.03
CA SER A 389 -29.92 61.14 34.00
C SER A 389 -28.92 62.15 34.57
N ASP A 390 -28.96 63.39 34.07
CA ASP A 390 -28.41 64.53 34.80
C ASP A 390 -29.30 64.75 36.04
N SER A 391 -28.88 64.23 37.19
CA SER A 391 -29.31 64.75 38.48
C SER A 391 -28.26 64.44 39.55
N SER A 392 -27.67 65.52 40.04
CA SER A 392 -26.88 65.64 41.26
C SER A 392 -27.32 64.72 42.41
N ASP A 393 -26.37 64.05 43.05
CA ASP A 393 -26.30 64.16 44.51
C ASP A 393 -24.89 63.93 45.07
N ARG A 394 -24.47 64.89 45.89
CA ARG A 394 -23.25 64.83 46.70
C ARG A 394 -23.59 64.11 48.00
N ARG A 395 -22.81 63.10 48.41
CA ARG A 395 -22.55 62.83 49.84
C ARG A 395 -21.33 61.93 50.04
N ALA A 396 -20.72 62.12 51.21
CA ALA A 396 -19.32 61.95 51.54
C ALA A 396 -19.03 60.70 52.40
N GLU A 397 -17.74 60.32 52.43
CA GLU A 397 -16.99 59.58 53.49
C GLU A 397 -17.41 58.12 53.80
N PHE A 398 -16.57 57.15 54.21
CA PHE A 398 -15.39 57.14 55.09
C PHE A 398 -14.50 55.88 54.83
N ASN A 399 -13.25 55.93 55.31
CA ASN A 399 -12.18 54.91 55.36
C ASN A 399 -12.59 53.49 55.83
N ASP A 400 -11.83 52.46 55.39
CA ASP A 400 -11.05 51.67 56.36
C ASP A 400 -9.79 51.01 55.78
N GLN A 401 -8.69 51.14 56.50
CA GLN A 401 -7.41 50.46 56.29
C GLN A 401 -7.38 49.19 57.12
N GLN A 402 -6.88 48.07 56.60
CA GLN A 402 -6.20 47.10 57.46
C GLN A 402 -5.08 46.35 56.73
N ARG A 403 -3.87 46.56 57.25
CA ARG A 403 -2.66 45.76 57.08
C ARG A 403 -2.87 44.34 57.63
N THR A 404 -2.15 43.37 57.08
CA THR A 404 -1.38 42.41 57.90
C THR A 404 -0.22 41.82 57.09
N GLU A 405 0.98 41.96 57.63
CA GLU A 405 2.22 41.34 57.18
C GLU A 405 2.36 39.90 57.70
N GLY A 406 3.09 39.09 56.94
CA GLY A 406 4.17 38.27 57.50
C GLY A 406 3.85 36.82 57.87
N ASN A 407 4.41 35.87 57.11
CA ASN A 407 5.61 35.19 57.60
C ASN A 407 6.34 34.35 56.54
N LYS A 408 7.66 34.54 56.52
CA LYS A 408 8.66 33.74 55.80
C LYS A 408 8.84 32.38 56.48
N ARG A 409 9.11 31.33 55.71
CA ARG A 409 10.14 30.33 56.07
C ARG A 409 10.90 29.84 54.83
N ILE A 410 12.22 30.02 54.92
CA ILE A 410 13.27 29.47 54.08
C ILE A 410 13.71 28.15 54.73
N ALA A 411 13.98 27.13 53.93
CA ALA A 411 14.98 26.12 54.24
C ALA A 411 15.59 25.60 52.94
N ALA A 412 16.85 25.99 52.72
CA ALA A 412 17.77 25.30 51.83
C ALA A 412 18.35 24.08 52.56
N ILE A 413 18.79 23.06 51.84
CA ILE A 413 20.08 22.38 52.01
C ILE A 413 20.37 21.58 50.73
N SER A 414 21.63 21.66 50.35
CA SER A 414 22.30 21.15 49.15
C SER A 414 23.00 19.80 49.46
N ILE A 415 23.42 19.05 48.42
CA ILE A 415 24.82 18.59 48.18
C ILE A 415 24.90 17.26 47.37
N ALA A 416 25.76 17.32 46.34
CA ALA A 416 26.62 16.31 45.65
C ALA A 416 25.99 15.03 45.05
N ALA A 417 26.11 14.75 43.74
CA ALA A 417 27.29 14.44 42.89
C ALA A 417 27.76 12.97 43.01
N TYR A 418 27.76 12.23 41.89
CA TYR A 418 28.95 11.59 41.28
C TYR A 418 28.60 10.76 40.01
N ASP A 419 29.37 11.05 38.95
CA ASP A 419 29.93 10.24 37.84
C ASP A 419 29.19 9.07 37.14
N ALA A 420 28.98 9.31 35.84
CA ALA A 420 29.44 8.57 34.66
C ALA A 420 29.91 7.09 34.76
N TRP A 421 29.31 6.22 33.92
CA TRP A 421 30.05 5.39 32.96
C TRP A 421 29.16 4.85 31.82
N ILE A 422 29.75 4.75 30.62
CA ILE A 422 29.17 4.33 29.32
C ILE A 422 29.50 2.82 29.06
N PRO A 423 29.32 2.23 27.85
CA PRO A 423 28.36 1.19 27.48
C PRO A 423 28.98 -0.21 27.23
N ARG A 424 28.15 -1.21 26.92
CA ARG A 424 28.46 -2.49 26.22
C ARG A 424 27.10 -3.13 25.84
N ALA A 425 26.89 -3.85 24.74
CA ALA A 425 27.74 -4.35 23.65
C ALA A 425 26.89 -4.51 22.39
#